data_AF-A0A955YM33-F1
#
_entry.id   AF-A0A955YM33-F1
#
_cell.length_a   1.000
_cell.length_b   1.000
_cell.length_c   1.000
_cell.angle_alpha   90.00
_cell.angle_beta   90.00
_cell.angle_gamma   90.00
#
_symmetry.space_group_name_H-M   'P 1'
#
loop_
_entity.id
_entity.type
_entity.pdbx_description
1 polymer ?
#
loop_
_entity_poly.entity_id
_entity_poly.type
_entity_poly.pdbx_seq_one_letter_code
_entity_poly.pdbx_strand_id
1 'polypeptide(L)'
;MGVCVAALGCSPTRAPAMLLDVDEVEPETLEPGSTLRITGRGFPVARDAQVLLTGELARPGDTALGVEHVLRGFAQSDALIEVPLRERDLRDLGGRGTFSGTITVTFSGVASRRAVSGRLADVELDFRSSTDTGLQLALERGERAEAALDELGLAPADEQPTSGGLRVGEVRPDSPAARATLMPGDVIVRFDGVRVLELSDLAPRPGALRVTLEVERPGVSHASTLHMPLRGPPEGQQGRVLVLLILLGLLIVFAASIPATSGPLTHFARDAVNVQAPHAIDWLLGYAPGTRVNTSRRALFTSRALALLAVSGAFAGMAVAGRVYDRLLDTGALTGLALMLRLAIQVFGPRSSTRRPLLGSAFVLRGAPMALSVFAVLVLGGTNQLRGLQVVQGGALWDFMVFRHPIAFLLFPVFAVAALGGPSAAISDPHTPPFVAAAARAHLLVVACLGSVVFLGGWHPISFGGAVTGAGAASLGIAFFVLKCWALMLLGLRLRIQSGAVGDRAPAFLLPAAFSGLVAACAWIALGVPVDVEALSGPVLLATSVLVVFVTVLRRHQATGSNDVYLHPFL
;
A
#
# COMPACT_ATOMS: atom_id res chain seq x y z
N MET A 1 -39.24 6.17 40.91
CA MET A 1 -40.04 5.81 39.72
C MET A 1 -39.14 5.94 38.50
N GLY A 2 -38.78 4.93 37.72
CA GLY A 2 -38.88 3.48 37.84
C GLY A 2 -37.63 2.91 37.14
N VAL A 3 -36.99 1.92 37.77
CA VAL A 3 -35.81 1.24 37.24
C VAL A 3 -36.31 0.13 36.32
N CYS A 4 -36.08 0.27 35.00
CA CYS A 4 -36.31 -0.80 34.04
C CYS A 4 -35.19 -1.83 34.17
N VAL A 5 -35.47 -2.94 34.87
CA VAL A 5 -34.65 -4.14 34.86
C VAL A 5 -34.95 -4.90 33.56
N ALA A 6 -34.02 -4.88 32.62
CA ALA A 6 -34.05 -5.75 31.45
C ALA A 6 -33.69 -7.17 31.88
N ALA A 7 -34.70 -8.03 31.98
CA ALA A 7 -34.51 -9.47 32.16
C ALA A 7 -33.95 -10.06 30.86
N LEU A 8 -32.63 -10.22 30.78
CA LEU A 8 -31.98 -11.09 29.81
C LEU A 8 -32.28 -12.54 30.23
N GLY A 9 -33.36 -13.10 29.69
CA GLY A 9 -33.67 -14.52 29.79
C GLY A 9 -32.62 -15.33 29.05
N CYS A 10 -31.60 -15.81 29.75
CA CYS A 10 -30.74 -16.89 29.27
C CYS A 10 -31.59 -18.17 29.18
N SER A 11 -32.08 -18.49 27.98
CA SER A 11 -32.54 -19.85 27.70
C SER A 11 -31.29 -20.75 27.64
N PRO A 12 -31.14 -21.77 28.50
CA PRO A 12 -30.01 -22.67 28.40
C PRO A 12 -30.23 -23.55 27.18
N THR A 13 -29.56 -23.23 26.08
CA THR A 13 -29.43 -24.13 24.92
C THR A 13 -28.72 -25.40 25.40
N ARG A 14 -29.50 -26.40 25.84
CA ARG A 14 -28.95 -27.68 26.29
C ARG A 14 -28.30 -28.37 25.09
N ALA A 15 -27.06 -28.79 25.28
CA ALA A 15 -26.28 -29.48 24.25
C ALA A 15 -27.09 -30.67 23.68
N PRO A 16 -27.10 -30.84 22.34
CA PRO A 16 -27.80 -31.95 21.69
C PRO A 16 -27.20 -33.29 22.11
N ALA A 17 -28.02 -34.34 22.16
CA ALA A 17 -27.55 -35.68 22.47
C ALA A 17 -26.88 -36.30 21.24
N MET A 18 -25.61 -36.69 21.37
CA MET A 18 -24.83 -37.37 20.32
C MET A 18 -25.29 -38.82 20.21
N LEU A 19 -26.21 -39.10 19.29
CA LEU A 19 -26.87 -40.40 19.14
C LEU A 19 -26.98 -40.84 17.68
N LEU A 20 -26.43 -40.06 16.74
CA LEU A 20 -26.39 -40.38 15.32
C LEU A 20 -24.95 -40.69 14.92
N ASP A 21 -24.78 -41.74 14.13
CA ASP A 21 -23.51 -42.07 13.50
C ASP A 21 -23.51 -41.44 12.10
N VAL A 22 -22.49 -40.62 11.83
CA VAL A 22 -22.24 -40.04 10.51
C VAL A 22 -20.99 -40.71 9.99
N ASP A 23 -21.12 -41.44 8.89
CA ASP A 23 -20.07 -42.32 8.38
C ASP A 23 -19.23 -41.61 7.31
N GLU A 24 -19.87 -41.02 6.30
CA GLU A 24 -19.19 -40.48 5.12
C GLU A 24 -19.95 -39.32 4.48
N VAL A 25 -19.24 -38.51 3.68
CA VAL A 25 -19.75 -37.33 3.00
C VAL A 25 -19.25 -37.33 1.56
N GLU A 26 -20.16 -37.34 0.59
CA GLU A 26 -19.87 -37.39 -0.84
C GLU A 26 -20.68 -36.34 -1.64
N PRO A 27 -20.16 -35.79 -2.75
CA PRO A 27 -18.81 -35.94 -3.25
C PRO A 27 -17.83 -35.00 -2.52
N GLU A 28 -16.54 -35.34 -2.52
CA GLU A 28 -15.47 -34.50 -1.96
C GLU A 28 -15.33 -33.16 -2.70
N THR A 29 -15.63 -33.13 -4.00
CA THR A 29 -15.61 -31.91 -4.83
C THR A 29 -17.03 -31.40 -5.08
N LEU A 30 -17.29 -30.17 -4.67
CA LEU A 30 -18.60 -29.53 -4.69
C LEU A 30 -18.66 -28.39 -5.71
N GLU A 31 -19.66 -28.47 -6.59
CA GLU A 31 -19.93 -27.49 -7.63
C GLU A 31 -21.29 -26.82 -7.39
N PRO A 32 -21.52 -25.58 -7.86
CA PRO A 32 -22.82 -24.93 -7.74
C PRO A 32 -23.94 -25.75 -8.38
N GLY A 33 -24.96 -26.07 -7.57
CA GLY A 33 -26.07 -26.93 -7.97
C GLY A 33 -25.84 -28.42 -7.70
N SER A 34 -24.69 -28.83 -7.17
CA SER A 34 -24.47 -30.20 -6.71
C SER A 34 -25.26 -30.48 -5.42
N THR A 35 -25.42 -31.76 -5.09
CA THR A 35 -26.07 -32.21 -3.86
C THR A 35 -25.03 -32.94 -3.02
N LEU A 36 -24.77 -32.42 -1.82
CA LEU A 36 -23.94 -33.07 -0.84
C LEU A 36 -24.74 -34.18 -0.15
N ARG A 37 -24.23 -35.41 -0.19
CA ARG A 37 -24.82 -36.61 0.36
C ARG A 37 -24.06 -36.97 1.63
N ILE A 38 -24.77 -37.08 2.73
CA ILE A 38 -24.20 -37.49 4.02
C ILE A 38 -24.80 -38.84 4.35
N THR A 39 -23.94 -39.86 4.48
CA THR A 39 -24.33 -41.22 4.82
C THR A 39 -24.06 -41.50 6.29
N GLY A 40 -24.85 -42.38 6.89
CA GLY A 40 -24.71 -42.72 8.30
C GLY A 40 -25.81 -43.65 8.77
N ARG A 41 -26.10 -43.61 10.07
CA ARG A 41 -27.11 -44.48 10.70
C ARG A 41 -27.95 -43.74 11.73
N GLY A 42 -29.24 -44.09 11.77
CA GLY A 42 -30.19 -43.60 12.77
C GLY A 42 -30.83 -42.26 12.41
N PHE A 43 -30.77 -41.83 11.15
CA PHE A 43 -31.36 -40.57 10.73
C PHE A 43 -32.90 -40.61 10.79
N PRO A 44 -33.56 -39.58 11.34
CA PRO A 44 -35.02 -39.48 11.29
C PRO A 44 -35.51 -39.29 9.85
N VAL A 45 -36.18 -40.30 9.28
CA VAL A 45 -36.69 -40.28 7.90
C VAL A 45 -37.68 -39.14 7.66
N ALA A 46 -37.59 -38.52 6.48
CA ALA A 46 -38.46 -37.44 6.00
C ALA A 46 -38.47 -36.20 6.92
N ARG A 47 -37.28 -35.80 7.38
CA ARG A 47 -37.09 -34.64 8.27
C ARG A 47 -36.00 -33.71 7.78
N ASP A 48 -36.17 -32.43 8.11
CA ASP A 48 -35.15 -31.41 7.90
C ASP A 48 -33.99 -31.62 8.89
N ALA A 49 -32.78 -31.56 8.35
CA ALA A 49 -31.52 -31.60 9.08
C ALA A 49 -30.80 -30.26 8.97
N GLN A 50 -30.21 -29.79 10.07
CA GLN A 50 -29.23 -28.71 10.04
C GLN A 50 -27.84 -29.32 10.00
N VAL A 51 -27.06 -28.94 8.99
CA VAL A 51 -25.69 -29.43 8.79
C VAL A 51 -24.76 -28.26 9.05
N LEU A 52 -24.06 -28.29 10.18
CA LEU A 52 -23.10 -27.28 10.56
C LEU A 52 -21.69 -27.71 10.13
N LEU A 53 -21.05 -26.89 9.30
CA LEU A 53 -19.64 -27.01 8.96
C LEU A 53 -18.85 -26.10 9.90
N THR A 54 -17.88 -26.66 10.61
CA THR A 54 -16.97 -25.93 11.50
C THR A 54 -15.55 -26.32 11.20
N GLY A 55 -14.70 -25.37 10.79
CA GLY A 55 -13.32 -25.66 10.40
C GLY A 55 -12.62 -24.47 9.77
N GLU A 56 -11.61 -24.76 8.97
CA GLU A 56 -10.83 -23.77 8.22
C GLU A 56 -11.04 -23.95 6.72
N LEU A 57 -11.09 -22.84 5.99
CA LEU A 57 -11.16 -22.82 4.53
C LEU A 57 -9.91 -22.16 3.96
N ALA A 58 -9.03 -22.95 3.36
CA ALA A 58 -7.89 -22.46 2.60
C ALA A 58 -8.35 -21.97 1.23
N ARG A 59 -7.89 -20.78 0.81
CA ARG A 59 -8.30 -20.15 -0.45
C ARG A 59 -7.10 -19.72 -1.29
N PRO A 60 -7.15 -19.89 -2.63
CA PRO A 60 -6.07 -19.45 -3.51
C PRO A 60 -5.79 -17.95 -3.36
N GLY A 61 -4.57 -17.62 -2.95
CA GLY A 61 -4.10 -16.25 -2.81
C GLY A 61 -4.61 -15.50 -1.57
N ASP A 62 -5.34 -16.15 -0.66
CA ASP A 62 -5.89 -15.53 0.55
C ASP A 62 -5.47 -16.30 1.82
N THR A 63 -5.62 -15.69 2.98
CA THR A 63 -5.43 -16.41 4.26
C THR A 63 -6.59 -17.36 4.52
N ALA A 64 -6.28 -18.50 5.16
CA ALA A 64 -7.29 -19.42 5.66
C ALA A 64 -8.32 -18.66 6.52
N LEU A 65 -9.59 -18.99 6.33
CA LEU A 65 -10.71 -18.37 7.02
C LEU A 65 -11.38 -19.43 7.89
N GLY A 66 -11.57 -19.13 9.17
CA GLY A 66 -12.44 -19.93 10.03
C GLY A 66 -13.87 -19.89 9.52
N VAL A 67 -14.44 -21.05 9.22
CA VAL A 67 -15.80 -21.21 8.71
C VAL A 67 -16.68 -21.83 9.79
N GLU A 68 -17.79 -21.16 10.07
CA GLU A 68 -18.93 -21.71 10.82
C GLU A 68 -20.19 -21.45 9.98
N HIS A 69 -20.62 -22.45 9.19
CA HIS A 69 -21.69 -22.28 8.21
C HIS A 69 -22.75 -23.38 8.33
N VAL A 70 -24.04 -22.98 8.30
CA VAL A 70 -25.17 -23.89 8.46
C VAL A 70 -25.86 -24.12 7.12
N LEU A 71 -25.79 -25.36 6.64
CA LEU A 71 -26.55 -25.83 5.49
C LEU A 71 -27.85 -26.52 5.94
N ARG A 72 -28.81 -26.57 5.02
CA ARG A 72 -30.09 -27.25 5.22
C ARG A 72 -30.13 -28.51 4.38
N GLY A 73 -30.25 -29.65 5.05
CA GLY A 73 -30.41 -30.97 4.43
C GLY A 73 -31.79 -31.55 4.69
N PHE A 74 -32.11 -32.60 3.95
CA PHE A 74 -33.30 -33.41 4.14
C PHE A 74 -32.93 -34.89 4.21
N ALA A 75 -33.41 -35.58 5.26
CA ALA A 75 -33.19 -37.01 5.42
C ALA A 75 -34.14 -37.80 4.51
N GLN A 76 -33.59 -38.35 3.42
CA GLN A 76 -34.33 -39.18 2.47
C GLN A 76 -34.63 -40.57 3.03
N SER A 77 -33.71 -41.10 3.83
CA SER A 77 -33.83 -42.39 4.51
C SER A 77 -33.22 -42.33 5.90
N ASP A 78 -33.17 -43.47 6.59
CA ASP A 78 -32.52 -43.62 7.90
C ASP A 78 -30.99 -43.63 7.83
N ALA A 79 -30.44 -43.59 6.62
CA ALA A 79 -29.00 -43.66 6.35
C ALA A 79 -28.50 -42.59 5.35
N LEU A 80 -29.37 -41.76 4.77
CA LEU A 80 -28.99 -40.76 3.78
C LEU A 80 -29.65 -39.39 4.04
N ILE A 81 -28.82 -38.36 4.08
CA ILE A 81 -29.23 -36.95 4.07
C ILE A 81 -28.73 -36.32 2.79
N GLU A 82 -29.61 -35.60 2.10
CA GLU A 82 -29.28 -34.82 0.91
C GLU A 82 -29.32 -33.32 1.24
N VAL A 83 -28.22 -32.64 0.96
CA VAL A 83 -28.02 -31.21 1.17
C VAL A 83 -27.83 -30.56 -0.20
N PRO A 84 -28.90 -29.99 -0.81
CA PRO A 84 -28.77 -29.32 -2.09
C PRO A 84 -28.00 -28.00 -1.91
N LEU A 85 -26.83 -27.89 -2.54
CA LEU A 85 -25.98 -26.71 -2.45
C LEU A 85 -26.44 -25.65 -3.44
N ARG A 86 -26.97 -24.55 -2.93
CA ARG A 86 -27.35 -23.41 -3.76
C ARG A 86 -26.12 -22.55 -4.01
N GLU A 87 -26.14 -21.83 -5.12
CA GLU A 87 -25.08 -20.89 -5.48
C GLU A 87 -24.79 -19.84 -4.39
N ARG A 88 -25.82 -19.43 -3.63
CA ARG A 88 -25.66 -18.53 -2.48
C ARG A 88 -24.85 -19.16 -1.33
N ASP A 89 -25.03 -20.46 -1.09
CA ASP A 89 -24.41 -21.14 0.05
C ASP A 89 -22.89 -21.26 -0.22
N LEU A 90 -22.50 -21.53 -1.48
CA LEU A 90 -21.10 -21.52 -1.93
C LEU A 90 -20.49 -20.11 -1.99
N ARG A 91 -21.28 -19.08 -2.33
CA ARG A 91 -20.84 -17.68 -2.24
C ARG A 91 -20.57 -17.27 -0.79
N ASP A 92 -21.46 -17.64 0.14
CA ASP A 92 -21.32 -17.33 1.57
C ASP A 92 -20.15 -18.06 2.22
N LEU A 93 -19.84 -19.27 1.72
CA LEU A 93 -18.61 -20.00 2.07
C LEU A 93 -17.35 -19.36 1.49
N GLY A 94 -17.45 -18.37 0.60
CA GLY A 94 -16.31 -17.62 0.08
C GLY A 94 -15.73 -18.11 -1.24
N GLY A 95 -16.45 -18.98 -1.97
CA GLY A 95 -16.10 -19.43 -3.32
C GLY A 95 -15.07 -20.56 -3.36
N ARG A 96 -14.10 -20.47 -4.30
CA ARG A 96 -13.05 -21.49 -4.51
C ARG A 96 -12.17 -21.64 -3.27
N GLY A 97 -12.03 -22.86 -2.78
CA GLY A 97 -11.12 -23.21 -1.68
C GLY A 97 -11.25 -24.67 -1.26
N THR A 98 -10.43 -25.08 -0.30
CA THR A 98 -10.44 -26.41 0.31
C THR A 98 -10.74 -26.26 1.80
N PHE A 99 -11.87 -26.84 2.23
CA PHE A 99 -12.31 -26.84 3.62
C PHE A 99 -11.77 -28.07 4.33
N SER A 100 -11.28 -27.88 5.54
CA SER A 100 -10.89 -28.95 6.46
C SER A 100 -11.55 -28.69 7.81
N GLY A 101 -12.30 -29.66 8.32
CA GLY A 101 -12.98 -29.49 9.60
C GLY A 101 -13.93 -30.60 9.97
N THR A 102 -14.96 -30.21 10.71
CA THR A 102 -15.96 -31.11 11.28
C THR A 102 -17.33 -30.77 10.72
N ILE A 103 -18.09 -31.81 10.37
CA ILE A 103 -19.51 -31.70 10.02
C ILE A 103 -20.34 -32.21 11.18
N THR A 104 -21.25 -31.38 11.67
CA THR A 104 -22.22 -31.75 12.70
C THR A 104 -23.62 -31.69 12.14
N VAL A 105 -24.30 -32.84 12.11
CA VAL A 105 -25.69 -32.96 11.69
C VAL A 105 -26.58 -32.87 12.92
N THR A 106 -27.60 -32.03 12.89
CA THR A 106 -28.57 -31.87 13.99
C THR A 106 -30.00 -31.94 13.48
N PHE A 107 -30.82 -32.77 14.14
CA PHE A 107 -32.26 -32.84 13.93
C PHE A 107 -33.01 -32.18 15.09
N SER A 108 -34.02 -31.39 14.73
CA SER A 108 -34.93 -30.77 15.71
C SER A 108 -35.87 -31.85 16.27
N GLY A 109 -35.86 -32.06 17.59
CA GLY A 109 -36.66 -33.11 18.22
C GLY A 109 -38.17 -32.87 18.12
N VAL A 110 -38.92 -33.87 17.65
CA VAL A 110 -40.39 -33.80 17.47
C VAL A 110 -41.16 -34.35 18.69
N ALA A 111 -40.58 -35.28 19.45
CA ALA A 111 -41.27 -36.00 20.54
C ALA A 111 -40.65 -35.85 21.94
N SER A 112 -39.34 -35.62 22.04
CA SER A 112 -38.58 -35.70 23.31
C SER A 112 -38.01 -34.38 23.82
N ARG A 113 -38.38 -33.22 23.22
CA ARG A 113 -37.79 -31.89 23.49
C ARG A 113 -36.25 -31.84 23.44
N ARG A 114 -35.59 -32.86 22.89
CA ARG A 114 -34.13 -32.96 22.77
C ARG A 114 -33.76 -33.04 21.31
N ALA A 115 -32.85 -32.16 20.89
CA ALA A 115 -32.20 -32.28 19.60
C ALA A 115 -31.25 -33.47 19.62
N VAL A 116 -31.19 -34.18 18.49
CA VAL A 116 -30.32 -35.34 18.29
C VAL A 116 -29.28 -34.94 17.25
N SER A 117 -28.02 -35.25 17.51
CA SER A 117 -26.91 -34.88 16.63
C SER A 117 -25.93 -36.02 16.37
N GLY A 118 -25.22 -35.92 15.26
CA GLY A 118 -24.09 -36.78 14.89
C GLY A 118 -22.96 -35.92 14.37
N ARG A 119 -21.72 -36.42 14.45
CA ARG A 119 -20.51 -35.69 14.08
C ARG A 119 -19.58 -36.55 13.24
N LEU A 120 -19.08 -35.98 12.16
CA LEU A 120 -17.95 -36.50 11.39
C LEU A 120 -16.80 -35.49 11.47
N ALA A 121 -15.65 -35.95 11.96
CA ALA A 121 -14.41 -35.16 12.05
C ALA A 121 -13.52 -35.42 10.82
N ASP A 122 -12.48 -34.59 10.66
CA ASP A 122 -11.47 -34.71 9.60
C ASP A 122 -12.06 -34.76 8.18
N VAL A 123 -13.13 -34.01 7.96
CA VAL A 123 -13.79 -33.88 6.66
C VAL A 123 -13.03 -32.87 5.82
N GLU A 124 -12.68 -33.29 4.61
CA GLU A 124 -12.12 -32.43 3.59
C GLU A 124 -13.10 -32.24 2.42
N LEU A 125 -13.37 -30.99 2.04
CA LEU A 125 -14.26 -30.66 0.92
C LEU A 125 -13.63 -29.60 0.03
N ASP A 126 -13.62 -29.85 -1.27
CA ASP A 126 -13.17 -28.89 -2.29
C ASP A 126 -14.36 -28.17 -2.90
N PHE A 127 -14.39 -26.84 -2.78
CA PHE A 127 -15.40 -26.02 -3.44
C PHE A 127 -14.87 -25.52 -4.78
N ARG A 128 -15.63 -25.67 -5.86
CA ARG A 128 -15.38 -25.01 -7.16
C ARG A 128 -16.29 -23.81 -7.34
N SER A 129 -15.82 -22.79 -8.05
CA SER A 129 -16.59 -21.57 -8.34
C SER A 129 -17.09 -21.58 -9.79
N SER A 130 -18.39 -21.38 -10.03
CA SER A 130 -18.99 -21.37 -11.39
C SER A 130 -19.41 -19.98 -11.89
N THR A 131 -19.13 -18.88 -11.16
CA THR A 131 -19.64 -17.54 -11.53
C THR A 131 -18.74 -16.83 -12.55
N ASP A 132 -19.32 -16.13 -13.53
CA ASP A 132 -18.63 -15.25 -14.51
C ASP A 132 -17.79 -14.13 -13.85
N THR A 133 -18.18 -13.62 -12.68
CA THR A 133 -17.37 -12.68 -11.88
C THR A 133 -16.06 -13.31 -11.38
N GLY A 134 -16.01 -14.64 -11.35
CA GLY A 134 -14.85 -15.44 -11.01
C GLY A 134 -13.84 -15.56 -12.16
N LEU A 135 -14.20 -15.33 -13.42
CA LEU A 135 -13.27 -15.47 -14.54
C LEU A 135 -12.14 -14.43 -14.45
N GLN A 136 -12.46 -13.17 -14.16
CA GLN A 136 -11.43 -12.13 -14.03
C GLN A 136 -10.52 -12.37 -12.82
N LEU A 137 -11.09 -12.81 -11.70
CA LEU A 137 -10.30 -13.21 -10.52
C LEU A 137 -9.46 -14.47 -10.78
N ALA A 138 -9.97 -15.41 -11.58
CA ALA A 138 -9.25 -16.61 -12.00
C ALA A 138 -8.09 -16.26 -12.94
N LEU A 139 -8.26 -15.30 -13.86
CA LEU A 139 -7.20 -14.78 -14.70
C LEU A 139 -6.10 -14.09 -13.87
N GLU A 140 -6.48 -13.20 -12.95
CA GLU A 140 -5.53 -12.53 -12.03
C GLU A 140 -4.81 -13.53 -11.11
N ARG A 141 -5.47 -14.64 -10.74
CA ARG A 141 -4.84 -15.76 -10.00
C ARG A 141 -3.91 -16.55 -10.90
N GLY A 142 -4.31 -16.82 -12.14
CA GLY A 142 -3.49 -17.50 -13.14
C GLY A 142 -2.17 -16.78 -13.41
N GLU A 143 -2.22 -15.47 -13.67
CA GLU A 143 -1.00 -14.66 -13.86
C GLU A 143 -0.06 -14.72 -12.65
N ARG A 144 -0.61 -14.68 -11.43
CA ARG A 144 0.18 -14.81 -10.20
C ARG A 144 0.73 -16.21 -9.98
N ALA A 145 -0.03 -17.24 -10.35
CA ALA A 145 0.41 -18.62 -10.29
C ALA A 145 1.58 -18.86 -11.25
N GLU A 146 1.49 -18.35 -12.49
CA GLU A 146 2.58 -18.42 -13.46
C GLU A 146 3.84 -17.71 -12.95
N ALA A 147 3.69 -16.49 -12.44
CA ALA A 147 4.81 -15.74 -11.85
C ALA A 147 5.44 -16.50 -10.67
N ALA A 148 4.63 -17.14 -9.82
CA ALA A 148 5.09 -17.93 -8.69
C ALA A 148 5.86 -19.18 -9.14
N LEU A 149 5.38 -19.88 -10.18
CA LEU A 149 6.07 -21.04 -10.75
C LEU A 149 7.43 -20.63 -11.33
N ASP A 150 7.49 -19.53 -12.07
CA ASP A 150 8.77 -19.02 -12.61
C ASP A 150 9.73 -18.63 -11.48
N GLU A 151 9.25 -17.99 -10.41
CA GLU A 151 10.08 -17.63 -9.25
C GLU A 151 10.63 -18.86 -8.53
N LEU A 152 9.80 -19.89 -8.37
CA LEU A 152 10.21 -21.20 -7.83
C LEU A 152 11.13 -21.98 -8.79
N GLY A 153 11.18 -21.59 -10.07
CA GLY A 153 11.94 -22.26 -11.12
C GLY A 153 11.32 -23.57 -11.58
N LEU A 154 9.98 -23.62 -11.65
CA LEU A 154 9.19 -24.77 -12.06
C LEU A 154 8.54 -24.50 -13.42
N ALA A 155 8.62 -25.46 -14.33
CA ALA A 155 7.79 -25.49 -15.54
C ALA A 155 6.79 -26.65 -15.47
N PRO A 156 5.50 -26.41 -15.74
CA PRO A 156 4.52 -27.49 -15.80
C PRO A 156 4.80 -28.42 -16.98
N ALA A 157 4.49 -29.71 -16.81
CA ALA A 157 4.54 -30.67 -17.92
C ALA A 157 3.40 -30.43 -18.92
N ASP A 158 3.59 -30.81 -20.18
CA ASP A 158 2.56 -30.72 -21.21
C ASP A 158 1.34 -31.62 -20.88
N GLU A 159 1.59 -32.79 -20.28
CA GLU A 159 0.56 -33.72 -19.84
C GLU A 159 0.27 -33.57 -18.34
N GLN A 160 -0.94 -33.14 -18.03
CA GLN A 160 -1.43 -32.97 -16.66
C GLN A 160 -2.30 -34.16 -16.20
N PRO A 161 -2.29 -34.53 -14.91
CA PRO A 161 -3.14 -35.60 -14.40
C PRO A 161 -4.63 -35.24 -14.51
N THR A 162 -5.47 -36.21 -14.89
CA THR A 162 -6.93 -36.04 -14.96
C THR A 162 -7.60 -35.91 -13.59
N SER A 163 -6.93 -36.38 -12.53
CA SER A 163 -7.41 -36.37 -11.14
C SER A 163 -7.13 -35.07 -10.37
N GLY A 164 -6.53 -34.06 -11.03
CA GLY A 164 -6.03 -32.84 -10.40
C GLY A 164 -4.55 -32.92 -10.03
N GLY A 165 -4.01 -31.81 -9.54
CA GLY A 165 -2.59 -31.61 -9.28
C GLY A 165 -1.85 -31.00 -10.47
N LEU A 166 -0.67 -30.45 -10.21
CA LEU A 166 0.23 -29.94 -11.25
C LEU A 166 1.46 -30.84 -11.37
N ARG A 167 1.59 -31.54 -12.50
CA ARG A 167 2.80 -32.30 -12.81
C ARG A 167 3.94 -31.37 -13.19
N VAL A 168 5.06 -31.52 -12.51
CA VAL A 168 6.31 -30.82 -12.77
C VAL A 168 6.98 -31.41 -14.01
N GLY A 169 7.20 -30.60 -15.04
CA GLY A 169 7.89 -31.00 -16.27
C GLY A 169 9.38 -30.71 -16.21
N GLU A 170 9.75 -29.50 -15.79
CA GLU A 170 11.14 -29.07 -15.67
C GLU A 170 11.37 -28.36 -14.34
N VAL A 171 12.57 -28.54 -13.78
CA VAL A 171 13.05 -27.81 -12.61
C VAL A 171 14.34 -27.09 -12.99
N ARG A 172 14.31 -25.75 -12.95
CA ARG A 172 15.47 -24.92 -13.30
C ARG A 172 16.62 -25.16 -12.31
N PRO A 173 17.87 -25.34 -12.76
CA PRO A 173 19.02 -25.43 -11.88
C PRO A 173 19.13 -24.21 -10.95
N ASP A 174 19.66 -24.41 -9.74
CA ASP A 174 19.85 -23.37 -8.71
C ASP A 174 18.58 -22.59 -8.29
N SER A 175 17.40 -23.12 -8.60
CA SER A 175 16.11 -22.55 -8.20
C SER A 175 15.71 -22.94 -6.76
N PRO A 176 14.74 -22.25 -6.14
CA PRO A 176 14.12 -22.70 -4.90
C PRO A 176 13.62 -24.14 -4.96
N ALA A 177 13.01 -24.55 -6.08
CA ALA A 177 12.55 -25.92 -6.30
C ALA A 177 13.70 -26.94 -6.33
N ALA A 178 14.77 -26.64 -7.05
CA ALA A 178 15.95 -27.51 -7.09
C ALA A 178 16.57 -27.69 -5.69
N ARG A 179 16.68 -26.60 -4.91
CA ARG A 179 17.16 -26.65 -3.52
C ARG A 179 16.23 -27.44 -2.59
N ALA A 180 14.94 -27.39 -2.87
CA ALA A 180 13.92 -28.17 -2.16
C ALA A 180 13.84 -29.63 -2.65
N THR A 181 14.74 -30.07 -3.53
CA THR A 181 14.82 -31.43 -4.08
C THR A 181 13.58 -31.85 -4.89
N LEU A 182 12.87 -30.88 -5.48
CA LEU A 182 11.83 -31.17 -6.47
C LEU A 182 12.46 -31.74 -7.73
N MET A 183 11.80 -32.76 -8.29
CA MET A 183 12.27 -33.42 -9.51
C MET A 183 11.20 -33.35 -10.61
N PRO A 184 11.60 -33.34 -11.89
CA PRO A 184 10.69 -33.63 -12.98
C PRO A 184 9.90 -34.92 -12.74
N GLY A 185 8.59 -34.88 -12.99
CA GLY A 185 7.67 -36.00 -12.76
C GLY A 185 6.92 -35.95 -11.43
N ASP A 186 7.38 -35.16 -10.46
CA ASP A 186 6.66 -34.87 -9.21
C ASP A 186 5.30 -34.21 -9.50
N VAL A 187 4.28 -34.50 -8.70
CA VAL A 187 2.93 -33.91 -8.83
C VAL A 187 2.64 -33.07 -7.59
N ILE A 188 2.44 -31.76 -7.79
CA ILE A 188 2.04 -30.85 -6.72
C ILE A 188 0.54 -31.03 -6.49
N VAL A 189 0.16 -31.55 -5.33
CA VAL A 189 -1.23 -31.87 -4.97
C VAL A 189 -1.84 -30.82 -4.03
N ARG A 190 -1.03 -30.12 -3.24
CA ARG A 190 -1.48 -28.94 -2.46
C ARG A 190 -0.51 -27.77 -2.56
N PHE A 191 -1.07 -26.59 -2.44
CA PHE A 191 -0.35 -25.32 -2.39
C PHE A 191 -0.95 -24.42 -1.30
N ASP A 192 -0.15 -24.09 -0.28
CA ASP A 192 -0.56 -23.28 0.86
C ASP A 192 -1.87 -23.77 1.54
N GLY A 193 -2.05 -25.10 1.58
CA GLY A 193 -3.22 -25.77 2.16
C GLY A 193 -4.41 -25.94 1.21
N VAL A 194 -4.38 -25.31 0.03
CA VAL A 194 -5.38 -25.49 -1.03
C VAL A 194 -5.04 -26.71 -1.86
N ARG A 195 -6.01 -27.59 -2.12
CA ARG A 195 -5.81 -28.70 -3.06
C ARG A 195 -5.78 -28.18 -4.49
N VAL A 196 -4.76 -28.59 -5.25
CA VAL A 196 -4.52 -28.08 -6.60
C VAL A 196 -5.43 -28.81 -7.57
N LEU A 197 -6.41 -28.12 -8.13
CA LEU A 197 -7.29 -28.63 -9.20
C LEU A 197 -6.99 -27.94 -10.54
N GLU A 198 -6.51 -26.72 -10.48
CA GLU A 198 -6.20 -25.87 -11.64
C GLU A 198 -4.99 -24.98 -11.37
N LEU A 199 -4.41 -24.41 -12.43
CA LEU A 199 -3.22 -23.55 -12.35
C LEU A 199 -3.45 -22.35 -11.39
N SER A 200 -4.64 -21.75 -11.41
CA SER A 200 -5.02 -20.62 -10.55
C SER A 200 -5.01 -20.94 -9.05
N ASP A 201 -5.02 -22.21 -8.65
CA ASP A 201 -4.91 -22.60 -7.24
C ASP A 201 -3.51 -22.40 -6.68
N LEU A 202 -2.50 -22.31 -7.55
CA LEU A 202 -1.09 -22.08 -7.20
C LEU A 202 -0.77 -20.60 -6.98
N ALA A 203 -1.79 -19.73 -6.94
CA ALA A 203 -1.62 -18.31 -6.71
C ALA A 203 -1.22 -18.05 -5.24
N PRO A 204 -0.02 -17.51 -4.98
CA PRO A 204 0.39 -17.19 -3.62
C PRO A 204 -0.37 -15.97 -3.09
N ARG A 205 -0.41 -15.88 -1.76
CA ARG A 205 -0.90 -14.68 -1.06
C ARG A 205 -0.05 -13.46 -1.46
N PRO A 206 -0.66 -12.29 -1.69
CA PRO A 206 0.10 -11.07 -1.97
C PRO A 206 1.15 -10.81 -0.88
N GLY A 207 2.42 -10.74 -1.28
CA GLY A 207 3.54 -10.51 -0.36
C GLY A 207 4.04 -11.74 0.39
N ALA A 208 3.58 -12.96 0.06
CA ALA A 208 4.13 -14.18 0.64
C ALA A 208 5.63 -14.32 0.33
N LEU A 209 6.43 -14.55 1.38
CA LEU A 209 7.88 -14.77 1.24
C LEU A 209 8.21 -16.26 1.12
N ARG A 210 7.31 -17.12 1.59
CA ARG A 210 7.45 -18.57 1.58
C ARG A 210 6.11 -19.19 1.20
N VAL A 211 6.19 -20.35 0.56
CA VAL A 211 5.03 -21.17 0.21
C VAL A 211 5.28 -22.60 0.66
N THR A 212 4.18 -23.29 0.93
CA THR A 212 4.19 -24.71 1.30
C THR A 212 3.55 -25.51 0.19
N LEU A 213 4.27 -26.50 -0.33
CA LEU A 213 3.76 -27.46 -1.31
C LEU A 213 3.61 -28.82 -0.66
N GLU A 214 2.59 -29.56 -1.05
CA GLU A 214 2.56 -31.01 -0.86
C GLU A 214 2.68 -31.69 -2.21
N VAL A 215 3.59 -32.66 -2.27
CA VAL A 215 4.05 -33.24 -3.53
C VAL A 215 3.98 -34.75 -3.44
N GLU A 216 3.33 -35.36 -4.42
CA GLU A 216 3.35 -36.80 -4.65
C GLU A 216 4.49 -37.15 -5.59
N ARG A 217 5.33 -38.08 -5.15
CA ARG A 217 6.44 -38.59 -5.95
C ARG A 217 6.09 -39.95 -6.54
N PRO A 218 6.44 -40.21 -7.81
CA PRO A 218 6.26 -41.53 -8.40
C PRO A 218 6.92 -42.63 -7.55
N GLY A 219 6.13 -43.59 -7.07
CA GLY A 219 6.62 -44.72 -6.25
C GLY A 219 6.71 -44.46 -4.74
N VAL A 220 6.32 -43.28 -4.25
CA VAL A 220 6.23 -42.98 -2.82
C VAL A 220 4.75 -42.81 -2.43
N SER A 221 4.26 -43.61 -1.49
CA SER A 221 2.84 -43.65 -1.13
C SER A 221 2.34 -42.47 -0.29
N HIS A 222 3.22 -41.59 0.20
CA HIS A 222 2.87 -40.46 1.04
C HIS A 222 3.35 -39.15 0.41
N ALA A 223 2.47 -38.15 0.38
CA ALA A 223 2.81 -36.81 -0.06
C ALA A 223 3.87 -36.21 0.87
N SER A 224 4.88 -35.56 0.28
CA SER A 224 5.95 -34.88 1.01
C SER A 224 5.67 -33.38 1.05
N THR A 225 5.68 -32.78 2.25
CA THR A 225 5.53 -31.34 2.43
C THR A 225 6.88 -30.63 2.23
N LEU A 226 6.92 -29.67 1.31
CA LEU A 226 8.10 -28.87 1.00
C LEU A 226 7.82 -27.40 1.32
N HIS A 227 8.70 -26.77 2.10
CA HIS A 227 8.64 -25.34 2.37
C HIS A 227 9.69 -24.60 1.56
N MET A 228 9.25 -23.73 0.66
CA MET A 228 10.13 -23.03 -0.26
C MET A 228 10.07 -21.52 -0.08
N PRO A 229 11.20 -20.81 -0.20
CA PRO A 229 11.16 -19.37 -0.34
C PRO A 229 10.57 -19.03 -1.72
N LEU A 230 9.50 -18.23 -1.72
CA LEU A 230 8.96 -17.66 -2.95
C LEU A 230 9.93 -16.57 -3.43
N ARG A 231 10.34 -15.66 -2.52
CA ARG A 231 11.45 -14.71 -2.71
C ARG A 231 12.72 -15.19 -2.03
N GLY A 232 13.78 -15.44 -2.78
CA GLY A 232 15.09 -15.76 -2.20
C GLY A 232 15.83 -14.51 -1.73
N PRO A 233 16.42 -14.47 -0.51
CA PRO A 233 17.57 -13.62 -0.29
C PRO A 233 18.77 -14.22 -1.06
N PRO A 234 19.50 -13.47 -1.90
CA PRO A 234 20.71 -14.00 -2.51
C PRO A 234 21.79 -14.18 -1.43
N GLU A 235 22.31 -15.41 -1.33
CA GLU A 235 23.51 -15.74 -0.54
C GLU A 235 24.73 -15.00 -1.11
N GLY A 236 25.60 -14.49 -0.21
CA GLY A 236 26.77 -13.66 -0.54
C GLY A 236 26.70 -12.20 -0.02
N GLN A 237 25.72 -11.87 0.81
CA GLN A 237 25.40 -10.49 1.15
C GLN A 237 26.16 -9.85 2.31
N GLN A 238 26.84 -10.59 3.18
CA GLN A 238 27.53 -9.93 4.31
C GLN A 238 28.60 -8.94 3.82
N GLY A 239 29.30 -9.26 2.72
CA GLY A 239 30.23 -8.33 2.07
C GLY A 239 29.53 -7.18 1.33
N ARG A 240 28.43 -7.45 0.62
CA ARG A 240 27.72 -6.43 -0.20
C ARG A 240 26.89 -5.47 0.63
N VAL A 241 26.26 -5.93 1.71
CA VAL A 241 25.54 -5.09 2.68
C VAL A 241 26.52 -4.22 3.44
N LEU A 242 27.70 -4.73 3.82
CA LEU A 242 28.75 -3.92 4.41
C LEU A 242 29.26 -2.87 3.41
N VAL A 243 29.50 -3.22 2.15
CA VAL A 243 29.91 -2.27 1.11
C VAL A 243 28.81 -1.25 0.82
N LEU A 244 27.53 -1.63 0.82
CA LEU A 244 26.40 -0.73 0.62
C LEU A 244 26.19 0.20 1.83
N LEU A 245 26.36 -0.30 3.06
CA LEU A 245 26.35 0.51 4.28
C LEU A 245 27.57 1.43 4.37
N ILE A 246 28.75 1.00 3.88
CA ILE A 246 29.94 1.84 3.74
C ILE A 246 29.71 2.89 2.66
N LEU A 247 29.15 2.56 1.50
CA LEU A 247 28.83 3.51 0.43
C LEU A 247 27.73 4.49 0.85
N LEU A 248 26.71 4.02 1.58
CA LEU A 248 25.66 4.85 2.17
C LEU A 248 26.25 5.73 3.28
N GLY A 249 27.12 5.19 4.12
CA GLY A 249 27.89 5.94 5.10
C GLY A 249 28.79 6.98 4.45
N LEU A 250 29.47 6.65 3.36
CA LEU A 250 30.28 7.57 2.56
C LEU A 250 29.42 8.62 1.88
N LEU A 251 28.20 8.28 1.44
CA LEU A 251 27.24 9.20 0.83
C LEU A 251 26.63 10.14 1.87
N ILE A 252 26.34 9.66 3.07
CA ILE A 252 25.90 10.47 4.21
C ILE A 252 27.03 11.39 4.66
N VAL A 253 28.26 10.87 4.78
CA VAL A 253 29.45 11.66 5.07
C VAL A 253 29.71 12.65 3.94
N PHE A 254 29.57 12.28 2.67
CA PHE A 254 29.70 13.20 1.53
C PHE A 254 28.62 14.28 1.55
N ALA A 255 27.35 13.93 1.77
CA ALA A 255 26.24 14.87 1.90
C ALA A 255 26.39 15.80 3.13
N ALA A 256 26.98 15.31 4.22
CA ALA A 256 27.32 16.07 5.42
C ALA A 256 28.63 16.87 5.27
N SER A 257 29.54 16.44 4.39
CA SER A 257 30.85 17.06 4.13
C SER A 257 30.82 18.04 2.97
N ILE A 258 29.75 18.10 2.16
CA ILE A 258 29.50 19.21 1.25
C ILE A 258 29.27 20.46 2.12
N PRO A 259 30.20 21.43 2.17
CA PRO A 259 30.06 22.65 2.99
C PRO A 259 28.98 23.61 2.45
N ALA A 260 28.15 23.16 1.51
CA ALA A 260 27.20 23.96 0.74
C ALA A 260 25.72 23.63 1.00
N THR A 261 25.38 22.71 1.92
CA THR A 261 24.00 22.60 2.41
C THR A 261 23.81 23.44 3.68
N SER A 262 24.79 23.52 4.57
CA SER A 262 24.71 24.40 5.74
C SER A 262 24.86 25.89 5.38
N GLY A 263 25.68 26.28 4.41
CA GLY A 263 25.81 27.69 3.99
C GLY A 263 24.48 28.36 3.60
N PRO A 264 23.75 27.84 2.59
CA PRO A 264 22.45 28.36 2.23
C PRO A 264 21.36 28.00 3.26
N LEU A 265 21.28 26.80 3.86
CA LEU A 265 20.23 26.52 4.88
C LEU A 265 20.39 27.35 6.16
N THR A 266 21.62 27.71 6.54
CA THR A 266 21.87 28.56 7.72
C THR A 266 21.73 30.05 7.42
N HIS A 267 21.96 30.51 6.18
CA HIS A 267 21.50 31.82 5.69
C HIS A 267 19.96 31.87 5.55
N PHE A 268 19.33 30.80 5.05
CA PHE A 268 17.87 30.61 4.96
C PHE A 268 17.19 30.65 6.34
N ALA A 269 17.90 30.30 7.41
CA ALA A 269 17.39 30.41 8.79
C ALA A 269 17.67 31.78 9.44
N ARG A 270 18.67 32.53 8.96
CA ARG A 270 19.04 33.85 9.52
C ARG A 270 18.09 34.96 9.06
N ASP A 271 17.62 34.89 7.81
CA ASP A 271 16.74 35.93 7.22
C ASP A 271 15.24 35.56 7.20
N ALA A 272 14.87 34.37 7.68
CA ALA A 272 13.47 33.91 7.75
C ALA A 272 12.59 34.70 8.74
N VAL A 273 13.15 35.64 9.49
CA VAL A 273 12.43 36.38 10.53
C VAL A 273 11.70 37.61 9.97
N ASN A 274 12.00 38.10 8.74
CA ASN A 274 11.54 39.43 8.31
C ASN A 274 10.74 39.53 7.00
N VAL A 275 10.22 38.45 6.43
CA VAL A 275 9.22 38.57 5.34
C VAL A 275 7.82 38.38 5.92
N GLN A 276 6.98 39.41 5.81
CA GLN A 276 5.63 39.48 6.38
C GLN A 276 4.76 38.25 6.01
N ALA A 277 4.76 37.23 6.89
CA ALA A 277 4.01 35.99 6.78
C ALA A 277 2.50 36.11 6.47
N PRO A 278 1.77 37.19 6.85
CA PRO A 278 0.34 37.32 6.54
C PRO A 278 0.02 37.31 5.04
N HIS A 279 0.90 37.86 4.19
CA HIS A 279 0.63 38.02 2.76
C HIS A 279 0.66 36.71 1.97
N ALA A 280 1.44 35.73 2.42
CA ALA A 280 1.63 34.47 1.68
C ALA A 280 0.43 33.52 1.81
N ILE A 281 -0.18 33.43 2.99
CA ILE A 281 -1.41 32.65 3.20
C ILE A 281 -2.57 33.31 2.45
N ASP A 282 -2.63 34.64 2.47
CA ASP A 282 -3.67 35.37 1.76
C ASP A 282 -3.51 35.22 0.23
N TRP A 283 -2.28 35.21 -0.29
CA TRP A 283 -2.01 34.87 -1.68
C TRP A 283 -2.46 33.44 -2.03
N LEU A 284 -2.16 32.46 -1.17
CA LEU A 284 -2.55 31.06 -1.39
C LEU A 284 -4.07 30.92 -1.53
N LEU A 285 -4.82 31.63 -0.69
CA LEU A 285 -6.28 31.67 -0.69
C LEU A 285 -6.86 32.57 -1.80
N GLY A 286 -6.02 33.21 -2.61
CA GLY A 286 -6.42 33.98 -3.79
C GLY A 286 -6.65 35.46 -3.57
N TYR A 287 -6.21 36.03 -2.44
CA TYR A 287 -6.28 37.46 -2.18
C TYR A 287 -5.04 38.16 -2.72
N ALA A 288 -5.23 39.11 -3.63
CA ALA A 288 -4.15 39.97 -4.12
C ALA A 288 -3.75 41.03 -3.06
N PRO A 289 -2.47 41.45 -3.02
CA PRO A 289 -2.05 42.59 -2.21
C PRO A 289 -2.84 43.84 -2.62
N GLY A 290 -3.44 44.56 -1.66
CA GLY A 290 -4.17 45.82 -1.91
C GLY A 290 -5.69 45.71 -2.09
N THR A 291 -6.28 44.52 -2.26
CA THR A 291 -7.75 44.34 -2.40
C THR A 291 -8.54 44.45 -1.09
N ARG A 292 -7.86 44.78 0.02
CA ARG A 292 -8.42 44.82 1.38
C ARG A 292 -9.07 46.15 1.76
N VAL A 293 -8.98 47.16 0.90
CA VAL A 293 -9.55 48.47 1.19
C VAL A 293 -11.07 48.30 1.32
N ASN A 294 -11.59 48.53 2.53
CA ASN A 294 -13.03 48.54 2.86
C ASN A 294 -13.77 47.19 3.06
N THR A 295 -13.08 46.07 3.30
CA THR A 295 -13.75 44.77 3.61
C THR A 295 -13.97 44.55 5.11
N SER A 296 -15.19 44.15 5.49
CA SER A 296 -15.55 43.82 6.88
C SER A 296 -14.79 42.60 7.41
N ARG A 297 -14.38 42.61 8.70
CA ARG A 297 -13.72 41.47 9.38
C ARG A 297 -14.52 40.17 9.26
N ARG A 298 -15.86 40.23 9.32
CA ARG A 298 -16.72 39.05 9.18
C ARG A 298 -16.67 38.49 7.76
N ALA A 299 -16.71 39.35 6.74
CA ALA A 299 -16.62 38.94 5.34
C ALA A 299 -15.25 38.32 4.99
N LEU A 300 -14.17 38.85 5.57
CA LEU A 300 -12.82 38.28 5.44
C LEU A 300 -12.71 36.91 6.11
N PHE A 301 -13.33 36.71 7.28
CA PHE A 301 -13.33 35.42 7.96
C PHE A 301 -14.10 34.36 7.17
N THR A 302 -15.30 34.68 6.69
CA THR A 302 -16.13 33.75 5.91
C THR A 302 -15.47 33.38 4.58
N SER A 303 -14.87 34.34 3.88
CA SER A 303 -14.19 34.09 2.61
C SER A 303 -12.93 33.24 2.79
N ARG A 304 -12.17 33.42 3.89
CA ARG A 304 -11.03 32.56 4.24
C ARG A 304 -11.47 31.14 4.56
N ALA A 305 -12.53 30.99 5.37
CA ALA A 305 -13.08 29.68 5.71
C ALA A 305 -13.56 28.92 4.45
N LEU A 306 -14.25 29.62 3.53
CA LEU A 306 -14.69 29.03 2.27
C LEU A 306 -13.51 28.59 1.38
N ALA A 307 -12.47 29.41 1.28
CA ALA A 307 -11.27 29.06 0.51
C ALA A 307 -10.52 27.86 1.12
N LEU A 308 -10.41 27.77 2.44
CA LEU A 308 -9.83 26.62 3.14
C LEU A 308 -10.65 25.35 2.89
N LEU A 309 -11.98 25.44 2.93
CA LEU A 309 -12.88 24.34 2.61
C LEU A 309 -12.75 23.91 1.15
N ALA A 310 -12.66 24.84 0.21
CA ALA A 310 -12.50 24.54 -1.21
C ALA A 310 -11.18 23.80 -1.51
N VAL A 311 -10.06 24.26 -0.93
CA VAL A 311 -8.76 23.59 -1.10
C VAL A 311 -8.74 22.21 -0.46
N SER A 312 -9.31 22.08 0.74
CA SER A 312 -9.44 20.77 1.42
C SER A 312 -10.36 19.82 0.65
N GLY A 313 -11.45 20.34 0.09
CA GLY A 313 -12.36 19.63 -0.79
C GLY A 313 -11.70 19.18 -2.09
N ALA A 314 -10.80 19.97 -2.67
CA ALA A 314 -10.02 19.57 -3.85
C ALA A 314 -9.08 18.39 -3.55
N PHE A 315 -8.41 18.39 -2.39
CA PHE A 315 -7.60 17.24 -1.96
C PHE A 315 -8.43 15.99 -1.66
N ALA A 316 -9.55 16.14 -0.95
CA ALA A 316 -10.47 15.04 -0.67
C ALA A 316 -11.10 14.49 -1.95
N GLY A 317 -11.51 15.37 -2.87
CA GLY A 317 -12.04 15.02 -4.18
C GLY A 317 -11.03 14.26 -5.03
N MET A 318 -9.74 14.64 -4.97
CA MET A 318 -8.67 13.89 -5.64
C MET A 318 -8.49 12.49 -5.03
N ALA A 319 -8.55 12.37 -3.70
CA ALA A 319 -8.49 11.07 -3.04
C ALA A 319 -9.68 10.16 -3.38
N VAL A 320 -10.88 10.73 -3.54
CA VAL A 320 -12.07 9.98 -3.98
C VAL A 320 -11.97 9.64 -5.46
N ALA A 321 -11.57 10.58 -6.31
CA ALA A 321 -11.39 10.36 -7.73
C ALA A 321 -10.34 9.28 -8.01
N GLY A 322 -9.25 9.25 -7.25
CA GLY A 322 -8.25 8.20 -7.34
C GLY A 322 -8.70 6.83 -6.82
N ARG A 323 -9.86 6.70 -6.16
CA ARG A 323 -10.49 5.39 -5.85
C ARG A 323 -11.43 4.91 -6.95
N VAL A 324 -12.02 5.86 -7.69
CA VAL A 324 -13.09 5.59 -8.67
C VAL A 324 -12.54 5.53 -10.09
N TYR A 325 -11.50 6.30 -10.40
CA TYR A 325 -10.98 6.53 -11.74
C TYR A 325 -9.51 6.08 -11.88
N ASP A 326 -9.23 4.83 -11.52
CA ASP A 326 -7.88 4.25 -11.53
C ASP A 326 -7.15 4.33 -12.88
N ARG A 327 -7.88 4.35 -14.00
CA ARG A 327 -7.30 4.41 -15.36
C ARG A 327 -7.03 5.81 -15.89
N LEU A 328 -7.59 6.85 -15.27
CA LEU A 328 -7.52 8.25 -15.76
C LEU A 328 -6.54 9.10 -14.94
N LEU A 329 -6.32 8.75 -13.67
CA LEU A 329 -5.44 9.46 -12.76
C LEU A 329 -4.16 8.64 -12.54
N ASP A 330 -3.21 8.82 -13.45
CA ASP A 330 -1.87 8.27 -13.31
C ASP A 330 -0.89 9.29 -12.73
N THR A 331 0.14 8.79 -12.07
CA THR A 331 1.23 9.61 -11.51
C THR A 331 1.95 10.40 -12.61
N GLY A 332 2.02 9.84 -13.82
CA GLY A 332 2.49 10.51 -15.03
C GLY A 332 1.63 11.70 -15.48
N ALA A 333 0.30 11.60 -15.32
CA ALA A 333 -0.61 12.70 -15.66
C ALA A 333 -0.44 13.87 -14.69
N LEU A 334 -0.27 13.59 -13.39
CA LEU A 334 -0.04 14.61 -12.37
C LEU A 334 1.33 15.30 -12.52
N THR A 335 2.39 14.54 -12.82
CA THR A 335 3.71 15.11 -13.12
C THR A 335 3.66 15.97 -14.39
N GLY A 336 2.99 15.48 -15.44
CA GLY A 336 2.76 16.22 -16.69
C GLY A 336 2.01 17.52 -16.46
N LEU A 337 0.90 17.48 -15.71
CA LEU A 337 0.12 18.68 -15.35
C LEU A 337 0.96 19.69 -14.56
N ALA A 338 1.76 19.23 -13.60
CA ALA A 338 2.65 20.10 -12.85
C ALA A 338 3.72 20.77 -13.75
N LEU A 339 4.31 20.01 -14.68
CA LEU A 339 5.26 20.54 -15.65
C LEU A 339 4.60 21.55 -16.60
N MET A 340 3.37 21.29 -17.07
CA MET A 340 2.63 22.22 -17.94
C MET A 340 2.27 23.52 -17.21
N LEU A 341 1.79 23.43 -15.96
CA LEU A 341 1.53 24.62 -15.14
C LEU A 341 2.81 25.41 -14.89
N ARG A 342 3.95 24.73 -14.68
CA ARG A 342 5.26 25.38 -14.54
C ARG A 342 5.68 26.10 -15.81
N LEU A 343 5.53 25.46 -16.97
CA LEU A 343 5.82 26.06 -18.26
C LEU A 343 4.96 27.31 -18.47
N ALA A 344 3.66 27.24 -18.16
CA ALA A 344 2.76 28.38 -18.26
C ALA A 344 3.21 29.56 -17.38
N ILE A 345 3.59 29.31 -16.11
CA ILE A 345 4.12 30.35 -15.22
C ILE A 345 5.39 30.98 -15.79
N GLN A 346 6.26 30.17 -16.41
CA GLN A 346 7.52 30.66 -16.97
C GLN A 346 7.34 31.46 -18.27
N VAL A 347 6.39 31.06 -19.13
CA VAL A 347 6.09 31.72 -20.41
C VAL A 347 5.39 33.07 -20.18
N PHE A 348 4.43 33.09 -19.26
CA PHE A 348 3.52 34.22 -19.04
C PHE A 348 3.82 35.07 -17.80
N GLY A 349 4.78 34.65 -16.96
CA GLY A 349 5.12 35.35 -15.73
C GLY A 349 5.92 36.65 -15.92
N PRO A 350 6.02 37.47 -14.86
CA PRO A 350 6.79 38.71 -14.86
C PRO A 350 8.26 38.45 -15.21
N ARG A 351 8.84 39.27 -16.09
CA ARG A 351 10.22 39.12 -16.59
C ARG A 351 11.18 39.90 -15.70
N SER A 352 11.88 39.22 -14.80
CA SER A 352 12.72 39.83 -13.74
C SER A 352 14.21 40.03 -14.10
N SER A 353 14.74 39.49 -15.22
CA SER A 353 16.19 39.48 -15.51
C SER A 353 16.59 40.08 -16.85
N THR A 354 17.64 40.90 -16.84
CA THR A 354 18.35 41.52 -17.99
C THR A 354 19.14 40.53 -18.84
N ARG A 355 19.46 39.33 -18.33
CA ARG A 355 20.10 38.24 -19.10
C ARG A 355 19.14 37.07 -19.24
N ARG A 356 18.86 36.71 -20.50
CA ARG A 356 18.00 35.58 -20.89
C ARG A 356 18.74 34.25 -20.66
N PRO A 357 18.33 33.38 -19.73
CA PRO A 357 18.44 31.96 -20.01
C PRO A 357 17.50 31.65 -21.19
N LEU A 358 17.96 30.83 -22.14
CA LEU A 358 17.07 30.25 -23.16
C LEU A 358 15.87 29.62 -22.47
N LEU A 359 14.65 29.86 -22.98
CA LEU A 359 13.40 29.44 -22.36
C LEU A 359 13.41 27.95 -21.95
N GLY A 360 14.05 27.12 -22.78
CA GLY A 360 14.25 25.69 -22.53
C GLY A 360 15.19 25.36 -21.37
N SER A 361 16.29 26.10 -21.16
CA SER A 361 17.27 25.74 -20.13
C SER A 361 16.72 25.94 -18.72
N ALA A 362 15.98 27.02 -18.48
CA ALA A 362 15.36 27.27 -17.17
C ALA A 362 14.19 26.32 -16.86
N PHE A 363 13.44 25.88 -17.89
CA PHE A 363 12.39 24.86 -17.74
C PHE A 363 13.00 23.51 -17.36
N VAL A 364 14.04 23.08 -18.08
CA VAL A 364 14.73 21.81 -17.85
C VAL A 364 15.43 21.81 -16.49
N LEU A 365 16.21 22.85 -16.16
CA LEU A 365 16.99 22.91 -14.92
C LEU A 365 16.12 22.91 -13.65
N ARG A 366 14.88 23.39 -13.73
CA ARG A 366 13.94 23.43 -12.60
C ARG A 366 12.90 22.31 -12.62
N GLY A 367 12.45 21.87 -13.79
CA GLY A 367 11.42 20.85 -13.95
C GLY A 367 11.98 19.42 -13.94
N ALA A 368 13.16 19.20 -14.55
CA ALA A 368 13.75 17.87 -14.64
C ALA A 368 14.07 17.25 -13.27
N PRO A 369 14.63 17.96 -12.26
CA PRO A 369 14.90 17.36 -10.96
C PRO A 369 13.63 16.85 -10.26
N MET A 370 12.52 17.57 -10.41
CA MET A 370 11.21 17.13 -9.91
C MET A 370 10.77 15.84 -10.59
N ALA A 371 10.77 15.83 -11.94
CA ALA A 371 10.30 14.69 -12.72
C ALA A 371 11.16 13.44 -12.49
N LEU A 372 12.50 13.61 -12.47
CA LEU A 372 13.46 12.56 -12.19
C LEU A 372 13.29 11.98 -10.77
N SER A 373 13.05 12.84 -9.78
CA SER A 373 12.81 12.37 -8.39
C SER A 373 11.54 11.53 -8.30
N VAL A 374 10.46 11.95 -8.95
CA VAL A 374 9.22 11.16 -8.99
C VAL A 374 9.45 9.86 -9.75
N PHE A 375 10.05 9.93 -10.94
CA PHE A 375 10.30 8.76 -11.78
C PHE A 375 11.18 7.71 -11.07
N ALA A 376 12.24 8.13 -10.37
CA ALA A 376 13.07 7.24 -9.58
C ALA A 376 12.28 6.49 -8.49
N VAL A 377 11.32 7.17 -7.83
CA VAL A 377 10.46 6.53 -6.83
C VAL A 377 9.42 5.60 -7.47
N LEU A 378 8.89 5.95 -8.65
CA LEU A 378 8.01 5.05 -9.41
C LEU A 378 8.74 3.75 -9.82
N VAL A 379 10.01 3.87 -10.21
CA VAL A 379 10.89 2.74 -10.52
C VAL A 379 11.07 1.85 -9.28
N LEU A 380 11.35 2.45 -8.10
CA LEU A 380 11.42 1.70 -6.83
C LEU A 380 10.09 1.02 -6.46
N GLY A 381 8.96 1.69 -6.72
CA GLY A 381 7.62 1.14 -6.48
C GLY A 381 7.15 0.10 -7.50
N GLY A 382 7.87 -0.08 -8.62
CA GLY A 382 7.52 -1.04 -9.66
C GLY A 382 6.21 -0.75 -10.42
N THR A 383 5.67 0.47 -10.31
CA THR A 383 4.37 0.84 -10.88
C THR A 383 4.28 2.31 -11.21
N ASN A 384 3.54 2.65 -12.27
CA ASN A 384 3.23 4.02 -12.66
C ASN A 384 1.79 4.45 -12.27
N GLN A 385 0.98 3.49 -11.80
CA GLN A 385 -0.40 3.72 -11.39
C GLN A 385 -0.45 4.20 -9.93
N LEU A 386 -1.29 5.20 -9.66
CA LEU A 386 -1.45 5.75 -8.31
C LEU A 386 -1.89 4.66 -7.31
N ARG A 387 -2.82 3.78 -7.73
CA ARG A 387 -3.33 2.70 -6.88
C ARG A 387 -2.26 1.65 -6.57
N GLY A 388 -1.46 1.26 -7.57
CA GLY A 388 -0.33 0.34 -7.36
C GLY A 388 0.65 0.88 -6.32
N LEU A 389 1.01 2.17 -6.44
CA LEU A 389 1.95 2.80 -5.52
C LEU A 389 1.39 2.88 -4.09
N GLN A 390 0.07 3.09 -3.96
CA GLN A 390 -0.61 3.14 -2.67
C GLN A 390 -0.67 1.80 -1.97
N VAL A 391 -0.86 0.70 -2.71
CA VAL A 391 -0.84 -0.65 -2.14
C VAL A 391 0.54 -0.96 -1.58
N VAL A 392 1.62 -0.54 -2.25
CA VAL A 392 3.00 -0.72 -1.77
C VAL A 392 3.30 0.09 -0.51
N GLN A 393 2.72 1.29 -0.40
CA GLN A 393 2.96 2.23 0.71
C GLN A 393 2.09 2.02 1.95
N GLY A 394 1.09 1.14 1.91
CA GLY A 394 0.26 0.81 3.07
C GLY A 394 -0.41 2.00 3.78
N GLY A 395 -0.76 1.79 5.05
CA GLY A 395 -1.40 2.79 5.92
C GLY A 395 -0.52 3.28 7.07
N ALA A 396 0.58 2.58 7.39
CA ALA A 396 1.48 2.97 8.46
C ALA A 396 2.56 3.93 7.96
N LEU A 397 3.08 4.79 8.84
CA LEU A 397 4.12 5.76 8.49
C LEU A 397 5.37 5.07 7.91
N TRP A 398 5.78 3.94 8.47
CA TRP A 398 6.99 3.21 8.06
C TRP A 398 6.89 2.58 6.67
N ASP A 399 5.67 2.37 6.17
CA ASP A 399 5.43 1.80 4.85
C ASP A 399 5.61 2.85 3.74
N PHE A 400 5.61 4.15 4.08
CA PHE A 400 5.75 5.21 3.08
C PHE A 400 7.12 5.16 2.42
N MET A 401 7.16 5.43 1.12
CA MET A 401 8.40 5.37 0.32
C MET A 401 9.55 6.12 0.97
N VAL A 402 9.30 7.31 1.53
CA VAL A 402 10.34 8.13 2.18
C VAL A 402 10.96 7.45 3.40
N PHE A 403 10.21 6.63 4.13
CA PHE A 403 10.66 5.95 5.35
C PHE A 403 11.01 4.48 5.11
N ARG A 404 10.66 3.94 3.95
CA ARG A 404 10.97 2.58 3.54
C ARG A 404 12.23 2.50 2.69
N HIS A 405 12.46 3.46 1.78
CA HIS A 405 13.62 3.44 0.89
C HIS A 405 14.61 4.58 1.18
N PRO A 406 15.92 4.28 1.24
CA PRO A 406 16.93 5.29 1.52
C PRO A 406 17.08 6.29 0.37
N ILE A 407 16.88 5.83 -0.86
CA ILE A 407 16.94 6.65 -2.06
C ILE A 407 15.75 7.60 -2.12
N ALA A 408 14.54 7.13 -1.80
CA ALA A 408 13.36 7.99 -1.71
C ALA A 408 13.48 9.02 -0.58
N PHE A 409 14.08 8.65 0.56
CA PHE A 409 14.43 9.59 1.64
C PHE A 409 15.32 10.73 1.15
N LEU A 410 16.39 10.42 0.40
CA LEU A 410 17.31 11.41 -0.14
C LEU A 410 16.73 12.23 -1.29
N LEU A 411 15.85 11.64 -2.10
CA LEU A 411 15.18 12.31 -3.21
C LEU A 411 14.04 13.23 -2.75
N PHE A 412 13.43 12.99 -1.59
CA PHE A 412 12.33 13.83 -1.11
C PHE A 412 12.74 15.31 -0.92
N PRO A 413 13.89 15.67 -0.30
CA PRO A 413 14.38 17.04 -0.28
C PRO A 413 14.63 17.63 -1.67
N VAL A 414 15.16 16.83 -2.60
CA VAL A 414 15.40 17.26 -4.00
C VAL A 414 14.09 17.60 -4.67
N PHE A 415 13.08 16.73 -4.52
CA PHE A 415 11.72 16.98 -4.96
C PHE A 415 11.11 18.21 -4.28
N ALA A 416 11.24 18.35 -2.96
CA ALA A 416 10.66 19.47 -2.22
C ALA A 416 11.23 20.81 -2.70
N VAL A 417 12.54 20.92 -2.85
CA VAL A 417 13.17 22.17 -3.34
C VAL A 417 12.83 22.41 -4.81
N ALA A 418 12.90 21.39 -5.68
CA ALA A 418 12.66 21.55 -7.11
C ALA A 418 11.19 21.84 -7.44
N ALA A 419 10.27 21.12 -6.79
CA ALA A 419 8.85 21.11 -7.10
C ALA A 419 8.06 22.10 -6.24
N LEU A 420 8.22 22.07 -4.91
CA LEU A 420 7.48 22.95 -4.00
C LEU A 420 8.04 24.37 -4.00
N GLY A 421 9.37 24.52 -4.04
CA GLY A 421 10.08 25.80 -4.13
C GLY A 421 10.01 26.50 -5.50
N GLY A 422 8.93 26.30 -6.26
CA GLY A 422 8.71 26.84 -7.62
C GLY A 422 8.83 28.38 -7.77
N PRO A 423 8.50 28.95 -8.94
CA PRO A 423 8.87 30.33 -9.29
C PRO A 423 8.36 31.35 -8.27
N SER A 424 9.29 31.90 -7.49
CA SER A 424 9.02 32.77 -6.33
C SER A 424 8.38 34.11 -6.71
N ALA A 425 8.59 34.57 -7.95
CA ALA A 425 8.17 35.88 -8.42
C ALA A 425 6.65 36.11 -8.30
N ALA A 426 5.83 35.05 -8.45
CA ALA A 426 4.37 35.16 -8.41
C ALA A 426 3.77 35.47 -7.02
N ILE A 427 4.51 35.24 -5.93
CA ILE A 427 4.03 35.48 -4.55
C ILE A 427 4.34 36.91 -4.12
N SER A 428 5.48 37.45 -4.56
CA SER A 428 6.01 38.72 -4.06
C SER A 428 5.72 39.91 -5.00
N ASP A 429 5.42 39.67 -6.28
CA ASP A 429 5.18 40.73 -7.27
C ASP A 429 3.68 41.02 -7.45
N PRO A 430 3.18 42.20 -7.01
CA PRO A 430 1.78 42.60 -7.18
C PRO A 430 1.38 42.81 -8.65
N HIS A 431 2.33 42.91 -9.59
CA HIS A 431 2.07 43.04 -11.02
C HIS A 431 1.91 41.69 -11.74
N THR A 432 1.93 40.58 -11.00
CA THR A 432 1.72 39.24 -11.57
C THR A 432 0.31 39.12 -12.16
N PRO A 433 0.15 38.69 -13.43
CA PRO A 433 -1.16 38.48 -14.03
C PRO A 433 -2.01 37.49 -13.21
N PRO A 434 -3.33 37.72 -13.07
CA PRO A 434 -4.18 36.91 -12.19
C PRO A 434 -4.22 35.43 -12.60
N PHE A 435 -4.17 35.13 -13.90
CA PHE A 435 -4.12 33.75 -14.39
C PHE A 435 -2.78 33.05 -14.08
N VAL A 436 -1.66 33.79 -14.06
CA VAL A 436 -0.34 33.25 -13.67
C VAL A 436 -0.31 32.95 -12.18
N ALA A 437 -0.89 33.84 -11.36
CA ALA A 437 -1.07 33.60 -9.94
C ALA A 437 -2.00 32.40 -9.66
N ALA A 438 -3.04 32.20 -10.47
CA ALA A 438 -3.88 31.01 -10.42
C ALA A 438 -3.13 29.73 -10.80
N ALA A 439 -2.35 29.75 -11.88
CA ALA A 439 -1.50 28.62 -12.29
C ALA A 439 -0.44 28.28 -11.23
N ALA A 440 0.15 29.28 -10.56
CA ALA A 440 1.11 29.07 -9.48
C ALA A 440 0.52 28.42 -8.23
N ARG A 441 -0.74 28.73 -7.90
CA ARG A 441 -1.52 28.08 -6.84
C ARG A 441 -1.91 26.66 -7.22
N ALA A 442 -2.44 26.47 -8.43
CA ALA A 442 -2.78 25.16 -8.96
C ALA A 442 -1.56 24.24 -9.00
N HIS A 443 -0.40 24.74 -9.43
CA HIS A 443 0.85 23.99 -9.41
C HIS A 443 1.23 23.58 -7.97
N LEU A 444 1.09 24.47 -6.99
CA LEU A 444 1.42 24.14 -5.60
C LEU A 444 0.49 23.04 -5.06
N LEU A 445 -0.80 23.10 -5.38
CA LEU A 445 -1.79 22.08 -5.02
C LEU A 445 -1.44 20.73 -5.66
N VAL A 446 -1.19 20.70 -6.97
CA VAL A 446 -0.85 19.47 -7.71
C VAL A 446 0.44 18.85 -7.18
N VAL A 447 1.49 19.64 -6.93
CA VAL A 447 2.75 19.12 -6.42
C VAL A 447 2.67 18.67 -4.97
N ALA A 448 1.87 19.34 -4.12
CA ALA A 448 1.63 18.88 -2.75
C ALA A 448 0.90 17.52 -2.73
N CYS A 449 -0.10 17.37 -3.58
CA CYS A 449 -0.79 16.11 -3.81
C CYS A 449 0.18 15.02 -4.30
N LEU A 450 0.94 15.31 -5.36
CA LEU A 450 1.90 14.39 -5.95
C LEU A 450 2.98 13.96 -4.96
N GLY A 451 3.54 14.90 -4.20
CA GLY A 451 4.54 14.60 -3.17
C GLY A 451 3.98 13.74 -2.03
N SER A 452 2.72 13.97 -1.65
CA SER A 452 2.03 13.18 -0.66
C SER A 452 1.87 11.73 -1.13
N VAL A 453 1.30 11.52 -2.33
CA VAL A 453 1.08 10.17 -2.84
C VAL A 453 2.40 9.47 -3.18
N VAL A 454 3.36 10.14 -3.80
CA VAL A 454 4.61 9.48 -4.24
C VAL A 454 5.54 9.15 -3.07
N PHE A 455 5.64 10.01 -2.07
CA PHE A 455 6.64 9.86 -1.00
C PHE A 455 6.05 9.51 0.37
N LEU A 456 4.87 10.04 0.71
CA LEU A 456 4.32 10.03 2.06
C LEU A 456 3.05 9.19 2.21
N GLY A 457 2.73 8.30 1.27
CA GLY A 457 1.52 7.48 1.35
C GLY A 457 0.25 8.20 0.89
N GLY A 458 -0.62 7.48 0.18
CA GLY A 458 -1.93 7.95 -0.24
C GLY A 458 -2.98 8.00 0.87
N TRP A 459 -4.23 7.69 0.50
CA TRP A 459 -5.43 7.78 1.35
C TRP A 459 -5.90 6.42 1.88
N HIS A 460 -4.97 5.48 2.08
CA HIS A 460 -5.27 4.13 2.58
C HIS A 460 -5.92 4.23 3.98
N PRO A 461 -6.95 3.43 4.29
CA PRO A 461 -7.48 3.34 5.65
C PRO A 461 -6.37 2.94 6.61
N ILE A 462 -6.17 3.75 7.65
CA ILE A 462 -5.21 3.45 8.72
C ILE A 462 -5.91 2.46 9.64
N SER A 463 -5.48 1.20 9.59
CA SER A 463 -5.98 0.15 10.48
C SER A 463 -5.32 0.30 11.85
N PHE A 464 -6.01 0.95 12.79
CA PHE A 464 -5.67 0.84 14.21
C PHE A 464 -6.33 -0.41 14.80
N GLY A 465 -5.74 -1.58 14.53
CA GLY A 465 -6.04 -2.81 15.26
C GLY A 465 -7.53 -3.17 15.39
N GLY A 466 -8.32 -3.05 14.31
CA GLY A 466 -9.72 -3.51 14.28
C GLY A 466 -10.76 -2.61 14.98
N ALA A 467 -10.38 -1.45 15.51
CA ALA A 467 -11.30 -0.60 16.30
C ALA A 467 -12.27 0.27 15.47
N VAL A 468 -12.12 0.33 14.13
CA VAL A 468 -12.89 1.24 13.27
C VAL A 468 -13.49 0.47 12.09
N THR A 469 -14.82 0.59 11.90
CA THR A 469 -15.55 -0.01 10.78
C THR A 469 -15.05 0.53 9.42
N GLY A 470 -15.25 -0.23 8.34
CA GLY A 470 -14.67 0.06 7.01
C GLY A 470 -14.94 1.48 6.48
N ALA A 471 -16.12 2.05 6.72
CA ALA A 471 -16.45 3.43 6.33
C ALA A 471 -15.71 4.49 7.17
N GLY A 472 -15.56 4.25 8.48
CA GLY A 472 -14.81 5.12 9.40
C GLY A 472 -13.31 5.12 9.09
N ALA A 473 -12.74 3.95 8.80
CA ALA A 473 -11.33 3.84 8.44
C ALA A 473 -11.03 4.54 7.10
N ALA A 474 -11.95 4.44 6.14
CA ALA A 474 -11.80 5.07 4.83
C ALA A 474 -11.86 6.61 4.89
N SER A 475 -12.67 7.18 5.78
CA SER A 475 -12.76 8.63 6.00
C SER A 475 -11.54 9.18 6.76
N LEU A 476 -11.04 8.44 7.75
CA LEU A 476 -9.79 8.76 8.43
C LEU A 476 -8.59 8.79 7.47
N GLY A 477 -8.50 7.84 6.54
CA GLY A 477 -7.46 7.83 5.50
C GLY A 477 -7.48 9.09 4.62
N ILE A 478 -8.67 9.55 4.21
CA ILE A 478 -8.83 10.80 3.44
C ILE A 478 -8.42 12.00 4.29
N ALA A 479 -8.88 12.08 5.55
CA ALA A 479 -8.54 13.19 6.42
C ALA A 479 -7.03 13.30 6.65
N PHE A 480 -6.35 12.17 6.86
CA PHE A 480 -4.89 12.12 7.01
C PHE A 480 -4.16 12.52 5.72
N PHE A 481 -4.66 12.08 4.56
CA PHE A 481 -4.14 12.50 3.27
C PHE A 481 -4.26 14.03 3.07
N VAL A 482 -5.41 14.62 3.38
CA VAL A 482 -5.64 16.07 3.33
C VAL A 482 -4.65 16.81 4.24
N LEU A 483 -4.40 16.29 5.44
CA LEU A 483 -3.44 16.87 6.39
C LEU A 483 -2.01 16.88 5.83
N LYS A 484 -1.54 15.77 5.23
CA LYS A 484 -0.22 15.69 4.58
C LYS A 484 -0.08 16.68 3.43
N CYS A 485 -1.11 16.78 2.59
CA CYS A 485 -1.15 17.74 1.48
C CYS A 485 -1.05 19.18 1.99
N TRP A 486 -1.75 19.52 3.09
CA TRP A 486 -1.61 20.83 3.75
C TRP A 486 -0.20 21.06 4.29
N ALA A 487 0.40 20.07 4.95
CA ALA A 487 1.76 20.17 5.46
C ALA A 487 2.78 20.44 4.34
N LEU A 488 2.69 19.71 3.23
CA LEU A 488 3.53 19.92 2.04
C LEU A 488 3.26 21.28 1.37
N MET A 489 2.00 21.73 1.34
CA MET A 489 1.64 23.03 0.77
C MET A 489 2.20 24.19 1.61
N LEU A 490 2.14 24.10 2.94
CA LEU A 490 2.75 25.07 3.86
C LEU A 490 4.27 25.07 3.77
N LEU A 491 4.89 23.88 3.68
CA LEU A 491 6.32 23.74 3.42
C LEU A 491 6.70 24.41 2.09
N GLY A 492 5.93 24.18 1.02
CA GLY A 492 6.15 24.80 -0.26
C GLY A 492 6.00 26.32 -0.24
N LEU A 493 5.01 26.85 0.49
CA LEU A 493 4.86 28.29 0.68
C LEU A 493 6.11 28.89 1.34
N ARG A 494 6.62 28.24 2.39
CA ARG A 494 7.85 28.65 3.07
C ARG A 494 9.06 28.61 2.13
N LEU A 495 9.21 27.53 1.36
CA LEU A 495 10.30 27.37 0.38
C LEU A 495 10.25 28.43 -0.72
N ARG A 496 9.05 28.81 -1.19
CA ARG A 496 8.90 29.84 -2.24
C ARG A 496 9.20 31.25 -1.74
N ILE A 497 8.81 31.58 -0.50
CA ILE A 497 9.21 32.84 0.15
C ILE A 497 10.73 32.92 0.23
N GLN A 498 11.35 31.83 0.66
CA GLN A 498 12.79 31.69 0.79
C GLN A 498 13.53 31.78 -0.55
N SER A 499 13.08 31.07 -1.58
CA SER A 499 13.68 31.13 -2.92
C SER A 499 13.49 32.50 -3.58
N GLY A 500 12.49 33.28 -3.18
CA GLY A 500 12.31 34.67 -3.61
C GLY A 500 13.42 35.60 -3.12
N ALA A 501 13.97 35.32 -1.93
CA ALA A 501 15.08 36.08 -1.36
C ALA A 501 16.45 35.73 -1.98
N VAL A 502 16.63 34.51 -2.47
CA VAL A 502 17.92 33.99 -2.99
C VAL A 502 18.08 34.21 -4.51
N GLY A 503 17.01 34.63 -5.20
CA GLY A 503 17.03 34.97 -6.63
C GLY A 503 16.79 33.78 -7.57
N ASP A 504 16.69 34.07 -8.87
CA ASP A 504 16.17 33.16 -9.89
C ASP A 504 17.12 32.00 -10.31
N ARG A 505 18.19 31.71 -9.59
CA ARG A 505 19.08 30.58 -9.91
C ARG A 505 18.69 29.35 -9.10
N ALA A 506 18.27 28.29 -9.80
CA ALA A 506 18.10 26.99 -9.16
C ALA A 506 19.45 26.51 -8.59
N PRO A 507 19.48 25.87 -7.41
CA PRO A 507 20.70 25.30 -6.89
C PRO A 507 21.28 24.30 -7.90
N ALA A 508 22.55 24.51 -8.30
CA ALA A 508 23.20 23.70 -9.34
C ALA A 508 23.28 22.20 -9.00
N PHE A 509 23.16 21.84 -7.72
CA PHE A 509 23.23 20.46 -7.25
C PHE A 509 21.95 19.65 -7.48
N LEU A 510 20.79 20.27 -7.73
CA LEU A 510 19.51 19.55 -7.78
C LEU A 510 19.43 18.54 -8.93
N LEU A 511 19.89 18.91 -10.12
CA LEU A 511 19.83 18.05 -11.29
C LEU A 511 20.78 16.84 -11.18
N PRO A 512 22.06 17.01 -10.81
CA PRO A 512 22.94 15.88 -10.51
C PRO A 512 22.42 14.99 -9.37
N ALA A 513 21.83 15.57 -8.31
CA ALA A 513 21.26 14.81 -7.20
C ALA A 513 20.06 13.96 -7.65
N ALA A 514 19.17 14.52 -8.47
CA ALA A 514 18.03 13.76 -8.99
C ALA A 514 18.47 12.64 -9.95
N PHE A 515 19.45 12.91 -10.82
CA PHE A 515 19.98 11.91 -11.75
C PHE A 515 20.72 10.78 -11.02
N SER A 516 21.57 11.12 -10.05
CA SER A 516 22.25 10.12 -9.21
C SER A 516 21.26 9.29 -8.39
N GLY A 517 20.18 9.88 -7.88
CA GLY A 517 19.11 9.14 -7.22
C GLY A 517 18.38 8.17 -8.16
N LEU A 518 18.17 8.54 -9.44
CA LEU A 518 17.61 7.62 -10.44
C LEU A 518 18.56 6.46 -10.75
N VAL A 519 19.84 6.74 -10.95
CA VAL A 519 20.86 5.69 -11.15
C VAL A 519 20.94 4.77 -9.93
N ALA A 520 20.90 5.34 -8.72
CA ALA A 520 20.87 4.60 -7.48
C ALA A 520 19.61 3.74 -7.37
N ALA A 521 18.43 4.22 -7.81
CA ALA A 521 17.19 3.44 -7.83
C ALA A 521 17.31 2.22 -8.77
N CYS A 522 17.81 2.42 -9.99
CA CYS A 522 18.05 1.31 -10.91
C CYS A 522 19.07 0.31 -10.36
N ALA A 523 20.17 0.80 -9.77
CA ALA A 523 21.18 -0.04 -9.14
C ALA A 523 20.61 -0.82 -7.94
N TRP A 524 19.78 -0.19 -7.11
CA TRP A 524 19.13 -0.82 -5.96
C TRP A 524 18.30 -2.04 -6.38
N ILE A 525 17.53 -1.90 -7.45
CA ILE A 525 16.73 -2.99 -8.02
C ILE A 525 17.65 -4.06 -8.60
N ALA A 526 18.64 -3.69 -9.40
CA ALA A 526 19.58 -4.62 -10.02
C ALA A 526 20.41 -5.42 -8.99
N LEU A 527 20.66 -4.84 -7.82
CA LEU A 527 21.40 -5.47 -6.73
C LEU A 527 20.54 -6.42 -5.87
N GLY A 528 19.21 -6.37 -5.97
CA GLY A 528 18.30 -7.24 -5.22
C GLY A 528 18.42 -7.09 -3.71
N VAL A 529 18.38 -5.86 -3.20
CA VAL A 529 18.55 -5.58 -1.76
C VAL A 529 17.42 -6.24 -0.93
N PRO A 530 17.72 -6.94 0.19
CA PRO A 530 16.70 -7.57 1.02
C PRO A 530 15.71 -6.57 1.61
N VAL A 531 14.47 -7.03 1.73
CA VAL A 531 13.37 -6.26 2.31
C VAL A 531 13.66 -5.87 3.77
N ASP A 532 14.39 -6.70 4.53
CA ASP A 532 14.75 -6.38 5.91
C ASP A 532 15.71 -5.19 6.00
N VAL A 533 16.69 -5.12 5.09
CA VAL A 533 17.63 -4.00 4.98
C VAL A 533 16.90 -2.76 4.52
N GLU A 534 15.97 -2.91 3.58
CA GLU A 534 15.10 -1.84 3.12
C GLU A 534 14.27 -1.28 4.28
N ALA A 535 13.52 -2.11 5.01
CA ALA A 535 12.68 -1.72 6.13
C ALA A 535 13.46 -1.05 7.28
N LEU A 536 14.70 -1.47 7.53
CA LEU A 536 15.56 -0.88 8.56
C LEU A 536 16.28 0.40 8.09
N SER A 537 16.48 0.58 6.79
CA SER A 537 17.28 1.68 6.25
C SER A 537 16.68 3.06 6.51
N GLY A 538 15.36 3.21 6.38
CA GLY A 538 14.72 4.51 6.55
C GLY A 538 14.60 4.99 8.00
N PRO A 539 14.24 4.15 9.00
CA PRO A 539 14.32 4.53 10.41
C PRO A 539 15.74 4.93 10.83
N VAL A 540 16.76 4.21 10.35
CA VAL A 540 18.17 4.53 10.60
C VAL A 540 18.56 5.86 9.95
N LEU A 541 18.15 6.11 8.71
CA LEU A 541 18.40 7.38 8.02
C LEU A 541 17.68 8.56 8.70
N LEU A 542 16.47 8.36 9.18
CA LEU A 542 15.74 9.37 9.92
C LEU A 542 16.47 9.69 11.24
N ALA A 543 16.83 8.66 12.02
CA ALA A 543 17.52 8.83 13.30
C ALA A 543 18.88 9.54 13.13
N THR A 544 19.67 9.11 12.14
CA THR A 544 20.95 9.74 11.81
C THR A 544 20.77 11.18 11.31
N SER A 545 19.77 11.46 10.48
CA SER A 545 19.48 12.81 9.99
C SER A 545 19.03 13.75 11.13
N VAL A 546 18.16 13.26 12.03
CA VAL A 546 17.74 14.00 13.23
C VAL A 546 18.93 14.30 14.13
N LEU A 547 19.82 13.32 14.35
CA LEU A 547 21.03 13.50 15.13
C LEU A 547 21.97 14.54 14.50
N VAL A 548 22.19 14.49 13.19
CA VAL A 548 23.02 15.47 12.47
C VAL A 548 22.43 16.88 12.60
N VAL A 549 21.12 17.03 12.40
CA VAL A 549 20.44 18.32 12.58
C VAL A 549 20.57 18.81 14.02
N PHE A 550 20.33 17.93 15.00
CA PHE A 550 20.45 18.26 16.42
C PHE A 550 21.88 18.74 16.76
N VAL A 551 22.91 17.99 16.37
CA VAL A 551 24.32 18.37 16.58
C VAL A 551 24.65 19.68 15.89
N THR A 552 24.16 19.90 14.66
CA THR A 552 24.40 21.14 13.91
C THR A 552 23.76 22.35 14.59
N VAL A 553 22.52 22.21 15.07
CA VAL A 553 21.82 23.25 15.83
C VAL A 553 22.53 23.53 17.15
N LEU A 554 22.99 22.49 17.85
CA LEU A 554 23.65 22.61 19.15
C LEU A 554 25.03 23.28 19.02
N ARG A 555 25.83 22.89 18.01
CA ARG A 555 27.08 23.59 17.66
C ARG A 555 26.84 25.05 17.30
N ARG A 556 25.76 25.33 16.57
CA ARG A 556 25.39 26.71 16.20
C ARG A 556 24.99 27.53 17.42
N HIS A 557 24.21 26.96 18.34
CA HIS A 557 23.80 27.62 19.58
C HIS A 557 25.02 27.93 20.46
N GLN A 558 25.97 27.00 20.56
CA GLN A 558 27.24 27.20 21.26
C GLN A 558 28.10 28.30 20.61
N ALA A 559 28.17 28.33 19.27
CA ALA A 559 28.89 29.39 18.56
C ALA A 559 28.25 30.78 18.77
N THR A 560 26.93 30.88 18.75
CA THR A 560 26.22 32.13 19.04
C THR A 560 26.27 32.55 20.50
N GLY A 561 26.44 31.60 21.43
CA GLY A 561 26.62 31.87 22.86
C GLY A 561 28.01 32.38 23.25
N SER A 562 28.97 32.39 22.32
CA SER A 562 30.34 32.92 22.53
C SER A 562 30.56 34.33 21.97
N ASN A 563 29.54 34.95 21.36
CA ASN A 563 29.61 36.37 21.02
C ASN A 563 29.31 37.18 22.29
N ASP A 564 30.33 37.31 23.15
CA ASP A 564 30.41 38.45 24.07
C ASP A 564 30.27 39.71 23.23
N VAL A 565 29.17 40.42 23.45
CA VAL A 565 28.95 41.75 22.91
C VAL A 565 29.99 42.65 23.59
N TYR A 566 31.13 42.86 22.93
CA TYR A 566 32.01 43.97 23.25
C TYR A 566 31.27 45.26 22.93
N LEU A 567 30.55 45.77 23.93
CA LEU A 567 30.16 47.18 23.98
C LEU A 567 31.46 47.98 24.05
N HIS A 568 31.86 48.58 22.93
CA HIS A 568 32.86 49.63 22.95
C HIS A 568 32.33 50.79 23.81
N PRO A 569 33.07 51.28 24.83
CA PRO A 569 32.57 52.30 25.75
C PRO A 569 32.59 53.73 25.17
N PHE A 570 32.64 53.90 23.85
CA PHE A 570 32.58 55.22 23.21
C PHE A 570 31.92 55.12 21.84
N LEU A 571 30.58 55.06 21.80
CA LEU A 571 29.74 55.55 20.72
C LEU A 571 28.36 55.94 21.26
#